data_AF-A0A2V5VHN9-F1
#
_entry.id   AF-A0A2V5VHN9-F1
#
_cell.length_a   1.000
_cell.length_b   1.000
_cell.length_c   1.000
_cell.angle_alpha   90.00
_cell.angle_beta   90.00
_cell.angle_gamma   90.00
#
_symmetry.space_group_name_H-M   'P 1'
#
loop_
_entity.id
_entity.type
_entity.pdbx_description
1 polymer ?
#
loop_
_entity_poly.entity_id
_entity_poly.type
_entity_poly.pdbx_seq_one_letter_code
_entity_poly.pdbx_strand_id
1 'polypeptide(L)'
;WQDEAIALAAHLEYLFKHCWQAQITVSLPRLRPAAGGFRPFFSMSDRELAQLVCALRVTFPQVGIVLSTRERALLRDSLVSLGVTMMSAGSHTEPGGYTRQGREHLHRTVHGRIVAPDFQDGEDQLATGQFEISDERSPAEIAATLRRRGFEPVWKDWDQALMSA
;
A
#
# COMPACT_ATOMS: atom_id res chain seq x y z
N TRP A 1 -10.26 -15.74 1.21
CA TRP A 1 -9.99 -14.60 0.31
C TRP A 1 -11.02 -14.51 -0.83
N GLN A 2 -11.49 -15.64 -1.38
CA GLN A 2 -12.53 -15.65 -2.42
C GLN A 2 -13.86 -15.06 -1.89
N ASP A 3 -14.28 -15.47 -0.69
CA ASP A 3 -15.49 -14.92 -0.06
C ASP A 3 -15.39 -13.40 0.16
N GLU A 4 -14.25 -12.92 0.66
CA GLU A 4 -13.94 -11.48 0.78
C GLU A 4 -14.00 -10.76 -0.56
N ALA A 5 -13.51 -11.39 -1.65
CA ALA A 5 -13.57 -10.82 -2.98
C ALA A 5 -15.00 -10.72 -3.52
N ILE A 6 -15.85 -11.72 -3.25
CA ILE A 6 -17.28 -11.70 -3.61
C ILE A 6 -18.00 -10.62 -2.81
N ALA A 7 -17.74 -10.53 -1.49
CA ALA A 7 -18.31 -9.50 -0.64
C ALA A 7 -17.89 -8.09 -1.10
N LEU A 8 -16.61 -7.90 -1.44
CA LEU A 8 -16.11 -6.66 -2.02
C LEU A 8 -16.81 -6.32 -3.34
N ALA A 9 -16.97 -7.29 -4.24
CA ALA A 9 -17.68 -7.09 -5.51
C ALA A 9 -19.13 -6.65 -5.31
N ALA A 10 -19.87 -7.32 -4.41
CA ALA A 10 -21.23 -6.93 -4.05
C ALA A 10 -21.28 -5.51 -3.46
N HIS A 11 -20.31 -5.15 -2.62
CA HIS A 11 -20.20 -3.81 -2.06
C HIS A 11 -19.89 -2.76 -3.14
N LEU A 12 -19.01 -3.06 -4.10
CA LEU A 12 -18.73 -2.19 -5.24
C LEU A 12 -19.98 -1.95 -6.09
N GLU A 13 -20.75 -2.99 -6.39
CA GLU A 13 -22.01 -2.84 -7.10
C GLU A 13 -22.99 -1.91 -6.37
N TYR A 14 -23.09 -2.06 -5.05
CA TYR A 14 -23.92 -1.18 -4.23
C TYR A 14 -23.43 0.27 -4.32
N LEU A 15 -22.14 0.52 -4.11
CA LEU A 15 -21.60 1.88 -4.13
C LEU A 15 -21.70 2.53 -5.51
N PHE A 16 -21.49 1.80 -6.61
CA PHE A 16 -21.69 2.36 -7.95
C PHE A 16 -23.14 2.75 -8.23
N LYS A 17 -24.11 2.06 -7.62
CA LYS A 17 -25.55 2.40 -7.74
C LYS A 17 -25.92 3.61 -6.88
N HIS A 18 -25.39 3.72 -5.67
CA HIS A 18 -25.85 4.71 -4.68
C HIS A 18 -24.95 5.95 -4.56
N CYS A 19 -23.67 5.80 -4.87
CA CYS A 19 -22.65 6.84 -4.76
C CYS A 19 -22.08 7.20 -6.14
N TRP A 20 -22.96 7.37 -7.13
CA TRP A 20 -22.58 7.54 -8.55
C TRP A 20 -21.71 8.78 -8.84
N GLN A 21 -21.69 9.78 -7.93
CA GLN A 21 -20.84 10.97 -8.03
C GLN A 21 -19.46 10.78 -7.39
N ALA A 22 -19.20 9.63 -6.76
CA ALA A 22 -17.94 9.34 -6.11
C ALA A 22 -16.99 8.57 -7.05
N GLN A 23 -15.71 8.91 -6.99
CA GLN A 23 -14.66 8.06 -7.56
C GLN A 23 -14.33 6.94 -6.59
N ILE A 24 -14.53 5.69 -7.00
CA ILE A 24 -14.31 4.53 -6.14
C ILE A 24 -12.96 3.89 -6.46
N THR A 25 -12.22 3.61 -5.40
CA THR A 25 -10.93 2.93 -5.49
C THR A 25 -10.89 1.78 -4.48
N VAL A 26 -10.21 0.69 -4.85
CA VAL A 26 -10.01 -0.47 -3.98
C VAL A 26 -8.52 -0.72 -3.79
N SER A 27 -8.17 -1.10 -2.57
CA SER A 27 -6.83 -1.56 -2.24
C SER A 27 -6.87 -3.05 -1.94
N LEU A 28 -5.88 -3.80 -2.43
CA LEU A 28 -5.75 -5.24 -2.18
C LEU A 28 -4.48 -5.55 -1.36
N PRO A 29 -4.31 -4.99 -0.15
CA PRO A 29 -3.11 -5.22 0.63
C PRO A 29 -3.09 -6.67 1.14
N ARG A 30 -2.01 -7.40 0.83
CA ARG A 30 -1.74 -8.67 1.52
C ARG A 30 -1.16 -8.38 2.89
N LEU A 31 -1.48 -9.25 3.85
CA LEU A 31 -0.92 -9.19 5.18
C LEU A 31 0.60 -9.42 5.10
N ARG A 32 1.35 -8.55 5.79
CA ARG A 32 2.81 -8.61 5.91
C ARG A 32 3.17 -8.85 7.37
N PRO A 33 4.38 -9.37 7.64
CA PRO A 33 4.91 -9.39 9.00
C PRO A 33 4.84 -8.00 9.63
N ALA A 34 4.37 -7.96 10.87
CA ALA A 34 4.25 -6.75 11.67
C ALA A 34 4.55 -7.07 13.14
N ALA A 35 4.83 -6.04 13.94
CA ALA A 35 5.02 -6.18 15.37
C ALA A 35 3.78 -6.84 16.01
N GLY A 36 3.98 -7.89 16.82
CA GLY A 36 2.89 -8.66 17.44
C GLY A 36 2.73 -10.09 16.90
N GLY A 37 3.44 -10.46 15.83
CA GLY A 37 3.60 -11.87 15.43
C GLY A 37 2.34 -12.55 14.89
N PHE A 38 1.30 -11.77 14.55
CA PHE A 38 0.08 -12.30 13.95
C PHE A 38 0.39 -13.02 12.63
N ARG A 39 -0.13 -14.24 12.49
CA ARG A 39 -0.03 -15.01 11.24
C ARG A 39 -1.43 -15.16 10.65
N PRO A 40 -1.62 -14.81 9.36
CA PRO A 40 -2.91 -14.98 8.72
C PRO A 40 -3.31 -16.46 8.65
N PHE A 41 -4.58 -16.74 8.91
CA PHE A 41 -5.16 -18.07 8.71
C PHE A 41 -5.15 -18.50 7.24
N PHE A 42 -5.16 -17.53 6.33
CA PHE A 42 -5.14 -17.74 4.89
C PHE A 42 -4.17 -16.77 4.23
N SER A 43 -3.20 -17.29 3.50
CA SER A 43 -2.29 -16.50 2.67
C SER A 43 -2.79 -16.46 1.21
N MET A 44 -2.69 -15.30 0.57
CA MET A 44 -2.95 -15.15 -0.86
C MET A 44 -1.62 -15.22 -1.63
N SER A 45 -1.51 -16.15 -2.56
CA SER A 45 -0.36 -16.27 -3.46
C SER A 45 -0.34 -15.17 -4.52
N ASP A 46 0.80 -15.00 -5.19
CA ASP A 46 0.95 -14.02 -6.28
C ASP A 46 -0.01 -14.31 -7.46
N ARG A 47 -0.26 -15.59 -7.73
CA ARG A 47 -1.20 -16.04 -8.77
C ARG A 47 -2.63 -15.62 -8.42
N GLU A 48 -3.04 -15.83 -7.17
CA GLU A 48 -4.38 -15.48 -6.70
C GLU A 48 -4.58 -13.96 -6.64
N LEU A 49 -3.56 -13.20 -6.23
CA LEU A 49 -3.62 -11.74 -6.29
C LEU A 49 -3.75 -11.24 -7.74
N ALA A 50 -2.95 -11.78 -8.67
CA ALA A 50 -3.07 -11.44 -10.09
C ALA A 50 -4.45 -11.81 -10.67
N GLN A 51 -4.99 -12.97 -10.28
CA GLN A 51 -6.34 -13.39 -10.66
C GLN A 51 -7.39 -12.41 -10.14
N LEU A 52 -7.31 -11.99 -8.87
CA LEU A 52 -8.25 -11.04 -8.27
C LEU A 52 -8.17 -9.67 -8.94
N VAL A 53 -6.97 -9.15 -9.19
CA VAL A 53 -6.77 -7.88 -9.93
C VAL A 53 -7.41 -7.96 -11.31
N CYS A 54 -7.18 -9.06 -12.04
CA CYS A 54 -7.75 -9.27 -13.36
C CYS A 54 -9.29 -9.37 -13.30
N ALA A 55 -9.84 -10.13 -12.36
CA ALA A 55 -11.28 -10.27 -12.17
C ALA A 55 -11.94 -8.92 -11.87
N LEU A 56 -11.37 -8.10 -10.99
CA LEU A 56 -11.87 -6.76 -10.69
C LEU A 56 -11.76 -5.83 -11.90
N ARG A 57 -10.67 -5.89 -12.66
CA ARG A 57 -10.48 -5.08 -13.87
C ARG A 57 -11.53 -5.41 -14.95
N VAL A 58 -11.85 -6.69 -15.14
CA VAL A 58 -12.87 -7.13 -16.10
C VAL A 58 -14.28 -6.76 -15.63
N THR A 59 -14.58 -6.97 -14.35
CA THR A 59 -15.93 -6.79 -13.80
C THR A 59 -16.29 -5.32 -13.56
N PHE A 60 -15.32 -4.51 -13.12
CA PHE A 60 -15.51 -3.11 -12.74
C PHE A 60 -14.47 -2.22 -13.46
N PRO A 61 -14.56 -2.02 -14.78
CA PRO A 61 -13.55 -1.28 -15.54
C PRO A 61 -13.35 0.17 -15.07
N GLN A 62 -14.34 0.76 -14.39
CA GLN A 62 -14.28 2.10 -13.81
C GLN A 62 -13.61 2.17 -12.44
N VAL A 63 -13.39 1.04 -11.75
CA VAL A 63 -12.79 1.06 -10.40
C VAL A 63 -11.29 1.35 -10.48
N GLY A 64 -10.81 2.24 -9.62
CA GLY A 64 -9.39 2.41 -9.38
C GLY A 64 -8.86 1.24 -8.55
N ILE A 65 -7.70 0.67 -8.92
CA ILE A 65 -7.05 -0.40 -8.16
C ILE A 65 -5.71 0.14 -7.66
N VAL A 66 -5.54 0.15 -6.34
CA VAL A 66 -4.36 0.68 -5.65
C VAL A 66 -3.45 -0.47 -5.21
N LEU A 67 -2.17 -0.37 -5.57
CA LEU A 67 -1.12 -1.32 -5.18
C LEU A 67 -0.08 -0.66 -4.27
N SER A 68 0.13 -1.22 -3.09
CA SER A 68 1.10 -0.67 -2.12
C SER A 68 2.51 -1.27 -2.28
N THR A 69 3.48 -0.66 -1.61
CA THR A 69 4.88 -1.12 -1.45
C THR A 69 5.03 -2.40 -0.63
N ARG A 70 3.93 -2.98 -0.13
CA ARG A 70 3.88 -4.34 0.48
C ARG A 70 4.21 -5.45 -0.50
N GLU A 71 4.14 -5.15 -1.80
CA GLU A 71 4.32 -6.13 -2.86
C GLU A 71 5.72 -6.01 -3.48
N ARG A 72 6.32 -7.13 -3.86
CA ARG A 72 7.68 -7.17 -4.43
C ARG A 72 7.74 -6.46 -5.77
N ALA A 73 8.85 -5.79 -6.06
CA ALA A 73 9.08 -5.05 -7.30
C ALA A 73 8.63 -5.80 -8.58
N LEU A 74 9.08 -7.05 -8.75
CA LEU A 74 8.75 -7.88 -9.92
C LEU A 74 7.25 -8.15 -10.09
N LEU A 75 6.55 -8.37 -8.97
CA LEU A 75 5.11 -8.58 -8.99
C LEU A 75 4.39 -7.27 -9.32
N ARG A 76 4.80 -6.18 -8.68
CA ARG A 76 4.23 -4.84 -8.91
C ARG A 76 4.33 -4.45 -10.37
N ASP A 77 5.50 -4.61 -10.97
CA ASP A 77 5.72 -4.27 -12.37
C ASP A 77 4.79 -5.07 -13.30
N SER A 78 4.51 -6.33 -12.97
CA SER A 78 3.59 -7.20 -13.72
C SER A 78 2.12 -6.81 -13.51
N LEU A 79 1.71 -6.45 -12.29
CA LEU A 79 0.33 -6.10 -11.96
C LEU A 79 -0.13 -4.77 -12.59
N VAL A 80 0.80 -3.87 -12.91
CA VAL A 80 0.51 -2.64 -13.68
C VAL A 80 -0.19 -2.98 -14.98
N SER A 81 0.32 -3.97 -15.72
CA SER A 81 -0.24 -4.37 -17.00
C SER A 81 -1.58 -5.09 -16.91
N LEU A 82 -1.95 -5.61 -15.72
CA LEU A 82 -3.19 -6.37 -15.53
C LEU A 82 -4.39 -5.51 -15.11
N GLY A 83 -4.17 -4.33 -14.52
CA GLY A 83 -5.28 -3.46 -14.14
C GLY A 83 -5.07 -2.57 -12.92
N VAL A 84 -3.88 -2.57 -12.32
CA VAL A 84 -3.52 -1.59 -11.28
C VAL A 84 -3.49 -0.18 -11.91
N THR A 85 -4.16 0.77 -11.27
CA THR A 85 -4.27 2.17 -11.77
C THR A 85 -3.48 3.16 -10.93
N MET A 86 -3.20 2.82 -9.68
CA MET A 86 -2.45 3.66 -8.75
C MET A 86 -1.49 2.80 -7.95
N MET A 87 -0.33 3.34 -7.62
CA MET A 87 0.59 2.65 -6.72
C MET A 87 1.41 3.60 -5.87
N SER A 88 1.72 3.17 -4.65
CA SER A 88 2.60 3.91 -3.73
C SER A 88 4.07 3.72 -4.12
N ALA A 89 4.91 4.73 -3.98
CA ALA A 89 6.35 4.65 -4.22
C ALA A 89 7.11 5.37 -3.11
N GLY A 90 8.31 4.89 -2.74
CA GLY A 90 9.10 5.48 -1.65
C GLY A 90 8.31 5.58 -0.34
N SER A 91 7.64 4.49 0.05
CA SER A 91 6.85 4.49 1.29
C SER A 91 7.74 4.50 2.53
N HIS A 92 7.36 5.27 3.55
CA HIS A 92 7.85 5.10 4.91
C HIS A 92 6.68 4.65 5.78
N THR A 93 6.86 3.56 6.53
CA THR A 93 5.77 2.95 7.30
C THR A 93 5.87 3.24 8.80
N GLU A 94 6.92 3.94 9.19
CA GLU A 94 7.16 4.41 10.55
C GLU A 94 6.45 5.76 10.77
N PRO A 95 5.85 5.99 11.95
CA PRO A 95 5.41 7.31 12.36
C PRO A 95 6.52 8.36 12.20
N GLY A 96 6.29 9.39 11.37
CA GLY A 96 7.28 10.45 11.11
C GLY A 96 8.42 10.06 10.15
N GLY A 97 8.33 8.93 9.44
CA GLY A 97 9.40 8.45 8.56
C GLY A 97 9.78 9.41 7.41
N TYR A 98 8.83 10.21 6.91
CA TYR A 98 9.10 11.23 5.88
C TYR A 98 9.78 12.49 6.42
N THR A 99 9.58 12.82 7.71
CA THR A 99 10.08 14.05 8.33
C THR A 99 11.25 13.80 9.28
N ARG A 100 11.64 12.54 9.49
CA ARG A 100 12.56 12.07 10.56
C ARG A 100 12.17 12.54 11.98
N GLN A 101 10.97 13.08 12.17
CA GLN A 101 10.46 13.54 13.47
C GLN A 101 10.11 12.38 14.42
N GLY A 102 10.07 11.14 13.92
CA GLY A 102 9.86 9.94 14.74
C GLY A 102 10.98 9.64 15.74
N ARG A 103 12.04 10.46 15.83
CA ARG A 103 13.19 10.28 16.71
C ARG A 103 13.00 10.85 18.14
N GLU A 104 12.20 11.90 18.30
CA GLU A 104 12.22 12.71 19.54
C GLU A 104 11.36 12.14 20.69
N HIS A 105 10.38 11.28 20.38
CA HIS A 105 9.45 10.70 21.37
C HIS A 105 9.31 9.17 21.27
N LEU A 106 10.41 8.47 20.94
CA LEU A 106 10.42 7.01 21.03
C LEU A 106 10.25 6.58 22.48
N HIS A 107 9.16 5.87 22.75
CA HIS A 107 8.90 5.23 24.02
C HIS A 107 8.38 3.82 23.79
N ARG A 108 8.82 2.88 24.62
CA ARG A 108 8.31 1.52 24.63
C ARG A 108 7.24 1.42 25.72
N THR A 109 6.01 1.13 25.32
CA THR A 109 4.93 0.88 26.29
C THR A 109 4.95 -0.58 26.72
N VAL A 110 5.21 -0.84 27.99
CA VAL A 110 5.14 -2.20 28.59
C VAL A 110 4.10 -2.18 29.69
N HIS A 111 3.03 -2.98 29.55
CA HIS A 111 1.91 -3.03 30.51
C HIS A 111 1.33 -1.64 30.87
N GLY A 112 1.21 -0.74 29.90
CA GLY A 112 0.67 0.61 30.09
C GLY A 112 1.62 1.62 30.73
N ARG A 113 2.89 1.24 30.99
CA ARG A 113 3.94 2.16 31.46
C ARG A 113 4.85 2.56 30.31
N ILE A 114 5.16 3.85 30.23
CA ILE A 114 6.12 4.43 29.28
C ILE A 114 7.53 4.11 29.80
N VAL A 115 8.28 3.32 29.06
CA VAL A 115 9.68 2.96 29.35
C VAL A 115 10.56 3.51 28.22
N ALA A 116 11.75 4.02 28.56
CA ALA A 116 12.73 4.41 27.55
C ALA A 116 13.12 3.18 26.70
N PRO A 117 13.29 3.31 25.37
CA PRO A 117 13.78 2.21 24.56
C PRO A 117 15.24 1.93 24.90
N ASP A 118 15.55 0.67 25.26
CA ASP A 118 16.94 0.21 25.33
C ASP A 118 17.42 -0.03 23.90
N PHE A 119 18.21 0.89 23.35
CA PHE A 119 18.86 0.71 22.06
C PHE A 119 20.14 -0.11 22.24
N GLN A 120 20.23 -1.30 21.64
CA GLN A 120 21.49 -2.00 21.47
C GLN A 120 22.23 -1.40 20.25
N ASP A 121 23.57 -1.29 20.33
CA ASP A 121 24.40 -0.72 19.27
C ASP A 121 24.11 -1.41 17.91
N GLY A 122 23.40 -0.70 17.03
CA GLY A 122 23.09 -1.16 15.66
C GLY A 122 21.61 -1.24 15.27
N GLU A 123 20.66 -1.05 16.20
CA GLU A 123 19.23 -0.96 15.84
C GLU A 123 18.78 0.46 15.47
N ASP A 124 17.97 0.58 14.41
CA ASP A 124 17.46 1.86 13.91
C ASP A 124 16.68 2.62 14.99
N GLN A 125 17.04 3.89 15.21
CA GLN A 125 16.40 4.84 16.14
C GLN A 125 15.00 5.30 15.66
N LEU A 126 14.26 4.45 14.97
CA LEU A 126 12.98 4.77 14.35
C LEU A 126 11.84 4.02 15.05
N ALA A 127 10.66 4.66 15.11
CA ALA A 127 9.45 4.01 15.55
C ALA A 127 9.18 2.76 14.69
N THR A 128 8.67 1.69 15.31
CA THR A 128 8.44 0.42 14.61
C THR A 128 7.47 0.62 13.43
N GLY A 129 7.87 0.20 12.23
CA GLY A 129 7.03 0.31 11.03
C GLY A 129 5.72 -0.46 11.14
N GLN A 130 4.64 0.08 10.55
CA GLN A 130 3.32 -0.56 10.55
C GLN A 130 3.34 -1.92 9.82
N PHE A 131 4.17 -2.05 8.78
CA PHE A 131 4.39 -3.28 8.02
C PHE A 131 5.73 -3.22 7.30
N GLU A 132 6.31 -4.38 6.99
CA GLU A 132 7.53 -4.45 6.19
C GLU A 132 7.29 -4.04 4.72
N ILE A 133 8.13 -3.15 4.21
CA ILE A 133 8.17 -2.74 2.79
C ILE A 133 8.86 -3.83 1.96
N SER A 134 8.30 -4.18 0.80
CA SER A 134 8.85 -5.18 -0.13
C SER A 134 9.35 -4.60 -1.45
N ASP A 135 9.14 -3.32 -1.67
CA ASP A 135 9.68 -2.58 -2.82
C ASP A 135 10.12 -1.19 -2.37
N GLU A 136 11.43 -1.06 -2.21
CA GLU A 136 12.13 0.13 -1.72
C GLU A 136 12.50 1.10 -2.84
N ARG A 137 12.17 0.78 -4.10
CA ARG A 137 12.49 1.66 -5.23
C ARG A 137 11.88 3.04 -5.01
N SER A 138 12.67 4.05 -5.34
CA SER A 138 12.26 5.44 -5.30
C SER A 138 11.13 5.71 -6.30
N PRO A 139 10.35 6.80 -6.10
CA PRO A 139 9.36 7.24 -7.07
C PRO A 139 9.94 7.43 -8.48
N ALA A 140 11.16 7.95 -8.60
CA ALA A 140 11.83 8.14 -9.88
C ALA A 140 12.14 6.82 -10.61
N GLU A 141 12.61 5.81 -9.89
CA GLU A 141 12.91 4.49 -10.45
C GLU A 141 11.64 3.75 -10.91
N ILE A 142 10.56 3.86 -10.13
CA ILE A 142 9.25 3.31 -10.51
C ILE A 142 8.74 4.01 -11.77
N ALA A 143 8.78 5.34 -11.82
CA ALA A 143 8.37 6.09 -12.99
C ALA A 143 9.19 5.74 -14.25
N ALA A 144 10.51 5.59 -14.12
CA ALA A 144 11.36 5.14 -15.22
C ALA A 144 10.98 3.72 -15.69
N THR A 145 10.65 2.83 -14.76
CA THR A 145 10.21 1.47 -15.08
C THR A 145 8.87 1.44 -15.80
N LEU A 146 7.91 2.26 -15.37
CA LEU A 146 6.62 2.43 -16.03
C LEU A 146 6.78 2.94 -17.46
N ARG A 147 7.60 3.99 -17.67
CA ARG A 147 7.90 4.54 -19.00
C ARG A 147 8.54 3.51 -19.93
N ARG A 148 9.52 2.72 -19.45
CA ARG A 148 10.13 1.63 -20.25
C ARG A 148 9.12 0.58 -20.69
N ARG A 149 8.01 0.41 -19.95
CA ARG A 149 6.92 -0.52 -20.28
C ARG A 149 5.79 0.12 -21.10
N GLY A 150 5.94 1.38 -21.51
CA GLY A 150 4.94 2.10 -22.31
C GLY A 150 3.81 2.74 -21.51
N PHE A 151 3.95 2.86 -20.18
CA PHE A 151 2.98 3.56 -19.33
C PHE A 151 3.42 4.99 -19.05
N GLU A 152 2.46 5.90 -18.92
CA GLU A 152 2.72 7.27 -18.48
C GLU A 152 2.47 7.39 -16.97
N PRO A 153 3.51 7.67 -16.16
CA PRO A 153 3.33 7.95 -14.74
C PRO A 153 2.70 9.32 -14.53
N VAL A 154 1.52 9.36 -13.92
CA VAL A 154 0.82 10.59 -13.53
C VAL A 154 0.96 10.81 -12.03
N TRP A 155 1.35 12.02 -11.66
CA TRP A 155 1.51 12.43 -10.27
C TRP A 155 0.37 13.34 -9.83
N LYS A 156 0.20 13.47 -8.51
CA LYS A 156 -0.77 14.37 -7.90
C LYS A 156 -0.18 15.78 -7.69
N ASP A 157 0.50 16.30 -8.71
CA ASP A 157 1.29 17.56 -8.62
C ASP A 157 0.41 18.79 -8.35
N TRP A 158 -0.88 18.67 -8.66
CA TRP A 158 -1.89 19.70 -8.43
C TRP A 158 -2.29 19.87 -6.96
N ASP A 159 -2.07 18.88 -6.08
CA ASP A 159 -2.38 18.99 -4.65
C ASP A 159 -1.53 20.08 -3.97
N GLN A 160 -0.25 20.16 -4.32
CA GLN A 160 0.64 21.19 -3.76
C GLN A 160 0.15 22.59 -4.11
N ALA A 161 -0.29 22.81 -5.36
CA ALA A 161 -0.81 24.09 -5.81
C ALA A 161 -2.10 24.50 -5.09
N LEU A 162 -2.93 23.55 -4.66
CA LEU A 162 -4.15 23.81 -3.88
C LEU A 162 -3.87 24.02 -2.38
N MET A 163 -2.82 23.40 -1.85
CA MET A 163 -2.44 23.51 -0.44
C MET A 163 -1.52 24.71 -0.14
N SER A 164 -0.92 25.31 -1.16
CA SER A 164 -0.07 26.51 -1.03
C SER A 164 -0.84 27.83 -1.15
N ALA A 165 -2.17 27.79 -1.25
CA ALA A 165 -3.06 28.94 -1.41
C ALA A 165 -3.65 29.41 -0.08
#